data_AF-A0A2G9MPX9-F1
#
_entry.id   AF-A0A2G9MPX9-F1
#
_cell.length_a   1.000
_cell.length_b   1.000
_cell.length_c   1.000
_cell.angle_alpha   90.00
_cell.angle_beta   90.00
_cell.angle_gamma   90.00
#
_symmetry.space_group_name_H-M   'P 1'
#
loop_
_entity.id
_entity.type
_entity.pdbx_description
1 polymer ?
#
loop_
_entity_poly.entity_id
_entity_poly.type
_entity_poly.pdbx_seq_one_letter_code
_entity_poly.pdbx_strand_id
1 'polypeptide(L)'
;MKITKDMAIAEIIQKHPEAMDIMMKFGLYCIGCHVSAYESLEDGGKAHGMSDADVNRMIKEMNNAVNDNSALSVSKEALKKLREELKDSKNGLRISENGNKVIIVVKAEKDDIVLESGGIRIFIEKKSEENLKGKRLHFKDGDYFVE
;
A
#
# COMPACT_ATOMS: atom_id res chain seq x y z
N MET A 1 1.50 9.93 2.04
CA MET A 1 2.57 10.55 1.23
C MET A 1 3.22 9.44 0.40
N LYS A 2 3.56 9.67 -0.87
CA LYS A 2 4.19 8.63 -1.70
C LYS A 2 5.70 8.64 -1.50
N ILE A 3 6.28 7.51 -1.13
CA ILE A 3 7.74 7.33 -1.02
C ILE A 3 8.35 7.30 -2.42
N THR A 4 9.43 8.04 -2.64
CA THR A 4 10.22 8.05 -3.88
C THR A 4 11.68 7.69 -3.61
N LYS A 5 12.43 7.40 -4.69
CA LYS A 5 13.82 6.95 -4.62
C LYS A 5 14.80 8.02 -4.14
N ASP A 6 14.45 9.29 -4.37
CA ASP A 6 15.29 10.45 -4.04
C ASP A 6 15.13 10.91 -2.58
N MET A 7 14.18 10.32 -1.84
CA MET A 7 13.96 10.65 -0.43
C MET A 7 15.08 10.10 0.44
N ALA A 8 15.44 10.85 1.48
CA ALA A 8 16.41 10.40 2.47
C ALA A 8 15.86 9.22 3.28
N ILE A 9 16.69 8.22 3.55
CA ILE A 9 16.30 7.02 4.31
C ILE A 9 15.75 7.41 5.69
N ALA A 10 16.40 8.34 6.40
CA ALA A 10 15.94 8.81 7.70
C ALA A 10 14.57 9.50 7.64
N GLU A 11 14.31 10.27 6.58
CA GLU A 11 13.01 10.92 6.38
C GLU A 11 11.90 9.88 6.18
N ILE A 12 12.17 8.84 5.37
CA ILE A 12 11.22 7.75 5.15
C ILE A 12 10.91 7.06 6.47
N ILE A 13 11.92 6.66 7.25
CA ILE A 13 11.71 5.95 8.52
C ILE A 13 10.97 6.81 9.55
N GLN A 14 11.30 8.11 9.61
CA GLN A 14 10.63 9.04 10.53
C GLN A 14 9.14 9.20 10.20
N LYS A 15 8.78 9.24 8.92
CA LYS A 15 7.39 9.41 8.45
C LYS A 15 6.61 8.09 8.37
N HIS A 16 7.31 7.00 8.10
CA HIS A 16 6.79 5.68 7.78
C HIS A 16 7.64 4.60 8.48
N PRO A 17 7.54 4.46 9.82
CA PRO A 17 8.31 3.47 10.55
C PRO A 17 8.07 2.03 10.06
N GLU A 18 6.88 1.75 9.51
CA GLU A 18 6.53 0.48 8.86
C GLU A 18 7.39 0.15 7.62
N ALA A 19 8.01 1.16 7.00
CA ALA A 19 8.89 0.97 5.85
C ALA A 19 10.22 0.29 6.24
N MET A 20 10.61 0.37 7.52
CA MET A 20 11.87 -0.20 8.02
C MET A 20 11.92 -1.72 7.82
N ASP A 21 10.83 -2.43 8.15
CA ASP A 21 10.75 -3.89 7.96
C ASP A 21 10.90 -4.29 6.49
N ILE A 22 10.48 -3.42 5.58
CA ILE A 22 10.59 -3.65 4.14
C ILE A 22 12.03 -3.39 3.68
N MET A 23 12.64 -2.28 4.08
CA MET A 23 14.05 -2.00 3.79
C MET A 23 14.96 -3.16 4.23
N MET A 24 14.72 -3.72 5.43
CA MET A 24 15.47 -4.85 5.95
C MET A 24 15.32 -6.13 5.11
N LYS A 25 14.14 -6.39 4.53
CA LYS A 25 13.91 -7.54 3.62
C LYS A 25 14.74 -7.44 2.35
N PHE A 26 15.00 -6.22 1.88
CA PHE A 26 15.83 -5.97 0.71
C PHE A 26 17.33 -5.87 1.03
N GLY A 27 17.72 -5.97 2.32
CA GLY A 27 19.12 -5.94 2.75
C GLY A 27 19.64 -4.54 3.09
N LEU A 28 18.75 -3.55 3.20
CA LEU A 28 19.10 -2.20 3.64
C LEU A 28 18.89 -2.08 5.16
N TYR A 29 19.97 -2.28 5.92
CA TYR A 29 19.97 -2.18 7.38
C TYR A 29 20.51 -0.82 7.82
N CYS A 30 19.80 -0.17 8.73
CA CYS A 30 20.17 1.16 9.23
C CYS A 30 21.09 1.13 10.47
N ILE A 31 21.48 -0.06 10.96
CA ILE A 31 22.22 -0.19 12.22
C ILE A 31 23.71 0.11 12.00
N GLY A 32 24.16 1.27 12.49
CA GLY A 32 25.58 1.59 12.70
C GLY A 32 26.25 2.46 11.63
N CYS A 33 25.59 2.76 10.51
CA CYS A 33 26.15 3.63 9.48
C CYS A 33 25.74 5.09 9.74
N HIS A 34 26.65 5.88 10.31
CA HIS A 34 26.45 7.33 10.55
C HIS A 34 26.23 8.14 9.25
N VAL A 35 26.52 7.54 8.10
CA VAL A 35 26.39 8.15 6.77
C VAL A 35 25.02 7.86 6.12
N SER A 36 24.47 6.65 6.36
CA SER A 36 23.26 6.14 5.69
C SER A 36 21.99 6.96 5.95
N ALA A 37 21.92 7.68 7.07
CA ALA A 37 20.74 8.48 7.41
C ALA A 37 20.48 9.63 6.42
N TYR A 38 21.52 10.16 5.78
CA TYR A 38 21.43 11.30 4.86
C TYR A 38 21.46 10.90 3.38
N GLU A 39 21.69 9.63 3.09
CA GLU A 39 21.68 9.12 1.71
C GLU A 39 20.25 9.00 1.19
N SER A 40 20.10 9.19 -0.13
CA SER A 40 18.86 8.85 -0.82
C SER A 40 18.63 7.34 -0.72
N LEU A 41 17.37 6.93 -0.78
CA LEU A 41 17.00 5.52 -0.79
C LEU A 41 17.65 4.76 -1.96
N GLU A 42 17.77 5.40 -3.13
CA GLU A 42 18.43 4.83 -4.30
C GLU A 42 19.92 4.62 -4.08
N ASP A 43 20.62 5.64 -3.59
CA ASP A 43 22.07 5.58 -3.38
C ASP A 43 22.41 4.56 -2.28
N GLY A 44 21.67 4.57 -1.17
CA GLY A 44 21.83 3.58 -0.11
C GLY A 44 21.56 2.15 -0.60
N GLY A 45 20.52 1.95 -1.42
CA GLY A 45 20.25 0.65 -2.05
C GLY A 45 21.38 0.19 -2.96
N LYS A 46 21.89 1.08 -3.83
CA LYS A 46 22.97 0.78 -4.77
C LYS A 46 24.30 0.50 -4.08
N ALA A 47 24.63 1.25 -3.02
CA ALA A 47 25.80 1.00 -2.19
C ALA A 47 25.78 -0.40 -1.55
N HIS A 48 24.58 -0.95 -1.35
CA HIS A 48 24.34 -2.30 -0.84
C HIS A 48 24.12 -3.35 -1.96
N GLY A 49 24.43 -3.02 -3.21
CA GLY A 49 24.41 -3.96 -4.34
C GLY A 49 23.03 -4.19 -4.97
N MET A 50 22.03 -3.36 -4.65
CA MET A 50 20.71 -3.45 -5.28
C MET A 50 20.75 -2.94 -6.72
N SER A 51 20.04 -3.62 -7.62
CA SER A 51 19.75 -3.09 -8.95
C SER A 51 18.66 -2.03 -8.89
N ASP A 52 18.51 -1.23 -9.96
CA ASP A 52 17.38 -0.29 -10.10
C ASP A 52 16.03 -1.02 -9.98
N ALA A 53 15.95 -2.28 -10.42
CA ALA A 53 14.74 -3.09 -10.32
C ALA A 53 14.42 -3.44 -8.85
N ASP A 54 15.43 -3.74 -8.05
CA ASP A 54 15.26 -4.07 -6.63
C ASP A 54 14.85 -2.83 -5.83
N VAL A 55 15.48 -1.68 -6.08
CA VAL A 55 15.09 -0.39 -5.47
C VAL A 55 13.64 -0.05 -5.81
N ASN A 56 13.25 -0.19 -7.08
CA ASN A 56 11.86 0.05 -7.51
C ASN A 56 10.86 -0.91 -6.85
N ARG A 57 11.23 -2.19 -6.67
CA ARG A 57 10.39 -3.16 -5.95
C ARG A 57 10.25 -2.81 -4.48
N MET A 58 11.34 -2.43 -3.82
CA MET A 58 11.33 -1.99 -2.42
C MET A 58 10.41 -0.77 -2.24
N ILE A 59 10.56 0.26 -3.09
CA ILE A 59 9.70 1.46 -3.07
C ILE A 59 8.24 1.10 -3.27
N LYS A 60 7.94 0.16 -4.18
CA LYS A 60 6.57 -0.30 -4.42
C LYS A 60 5.99 -0.99 -3.18
N GLU A 61 6.76 -1.88 -2.54
CA GLU A 61 6.31 -2.55 -1.31
C GLU A 61 6.10 -1.56 -0.17
N MET A 62 7.01 -0.60 0.02
CA MET A 62 6.86 0.44 1.04
C MET A 62 5.63 1.31 0.79
N ASN A 63 5.40 1.75 -0.45
CA ASN A 63 4.21 2.53 -0.78
C ASN A 63 2.92 1.74 -0.57
N ASN A 64 2.90 0.44 -0.84
CA ASN A 64 1.73 -0.39 -0.54
C ASN A 64 1.48 -0.45 0.98
N ALA A 65 2.53 -0.63 1.79
CA ALA A 65 2.40 -0.68 3.25
C ALA A 65 1.96 0.66 3.85
N VAL A 66 2.48 1.78 3.32
CA VAL A 66 2.10 3.13 3.75
C VAL A 66 0.66 3.47 3.35
N ASN A 67 0.22 3.01 2.17
CA ASN A 67 -1.14 3.24 1.70
C ASN A 67 -2.19 2.34 2.39
N ASP A 68 -1.77 1.25 3.04
CA ASP A 68 -2.65 0.42 3.89
C ASP A 68 -3.02 1.13 5.21
N ASN A 69 -2.49 2.32 5.49
CA ASN A 69 -2.52 2.95 6.82
C ASN A 69 -3.57 4.07 7.01
N SER A 70 -4.73 4.06 6.34
CA SER A 70 -5.75 5.09 6.67
C SER A 70 -7.23 4.73 6.62
N ALA A 71 -7.70 3.74 5.85
CA ALA A 71 -9.15 3.46 5.85
C ALA A 71 -9.55 1.99 5.81
N LEU A 72 -8.77 1.06 5.26
CA LEU A 72 -9.17 -0.35 5.19
C LEU A 72 -7.98 -1.21 4.74
N SER A 73 -7.67 -2.29 5.46
CA SER A 73 -6.69 -3.29 5.02
C SER A 73 -7.35 -4.35 4.13
N VAL A 74 -6.60 -5.08 3.29
CA VAL A 74 -7.18 -6.13 2.42
C VAL A 74 -6.54 -7.49 2.68
N SER A 75 -7.34 -8.55 2.74
CA SER A 75 -6.84 -9.93 2.88
C SER A 75 -6.13 -10.39 1.61
N LYS A 76 -5.23 -11.39 1.74
CA LYS A 76 -4.51 -11.96 0.58
C LYS A 76 -5.47 -12.63 -0.39
N GLU A 77 -6.51 -13.25 0.13
CA GLU A 77 -7.58 -13.94 -0.60
C GLU A 77 -8.42 -12.93 -1.39
N ALA A 78 -8.81 -11.83 -0.75
CA ALA A 78 -9.52 -10.73 -1.40
C ALA A 78 -8.66 -10.10 -2.50
N LEU A 79 -7.38 -9.83 -2.26
CA LEU A 79 -6.45 -9.33 -3.29
C LEU A 79 -6.32 -10.28 -4.48
N LYS A 80 -6.21 -11.59 -4.22
CA LYS A 80 -6.15 -12.59 -5.29
C LYS A 80 -7.42 -12.56 -6.13
N LYS A 81 -8.58 -12.54 -5.50
CA LYS A 81 -9.87 -12.54 -6.20
C LYS A 81 -10.09 -11.26 -7.01
N LEU A 82 -9.78 -10.10 -6.43
CA LEU A 82 -9.85 -8.81 -7.11
C LEU A 82 -8.96 -8.79 -8.36
N ARG A 83 -7.77 -9.40 -8.33
CA ARG A 83 -6.91 -9.51 -9.53
C ARG A 83 -7.52 -10.36 -10.63
N GLU A 84 -8.20 -11.45 -10.28
CA GLU A 84 -8.88 -12.32 -11.24
C GLU A 84 -10.08 -11.64 -11.90
N GLU A 85 -10.82 -10.83 -11.14
CA GLU A 85 -12.03 -10.14 -11.59
C GLU A 85 -11.71 -8.85 -12.35
N LEU A 86 -10.68 -8.11 -11.93
CA LEU A 86 -10.30 -6.80 -12.46
C LEU A 86 -9.19 -6.91 -13.52
N LYS A 87 -9.28 -7.89 -14.43
CA LYS A 87 -8.26 -8.24 -15.45
C LYS A 87 -7.61 -7.06 -16.21
N ASP A 88 -8.24 -5.88 -16.21
CA ASP A 88 -7.65 -4.60 -16.61
C ASP A 88 -7.52 -3.61 -15.42
N SER A 89 -6.29 -3.13 -15.21
CA SER A 89 -5.81 -2.26 -14.11
C SER A 89 -6.49 -0.90 -13.92
N LYS A 90 -7.52 -0.58 -14.73
CA LYS A 90 -8.30 0.65 -14.59
C LYS A 90 -9.49 0.51 -13.64
N ASN A 91 -9.82 -0.71 -13.24
CA ASN A 91 -11.01 -1.01 -12.45
C ASN A 91 -10.67 -0.97 -10.96
N GLY A 92 -11.55 -0.41 -10.14
CA GLY A 92 -11.40 -0.39 -8.69
C GLY A 92 -12.54 -1.11 -7.96
N LEU A 93 -12.59 -0.93 -6.64
CA LEU A 93 -13.62 -1.50 -5.77
C LEU A 93 -14.24 -0.37 -4.96
N ARG A 94 -15.57 -0.24 -4.87
CA ARG A 94 -16.18 0.74 -3.95
C ARG A 94 -16.91 0.11 -2.80
N ILE A 95 -16.72 0.70 -1.63
CA ILE A 95 -17.36 0.26 -0.41
C ILE A 95 -18.32 1.38 0.01
N SER A 96 -19.63 1.09 -0.07
CA SER A 96 -20.70 2.02 0.30
C SER A 96 -21.41 1.57 1.59
N GLU A 97 -22.06 2.52 2.26
CA GLU A 97 -22.62 2.37 3.61
C GLU A 97 -23.63 1.23 3.78
N ASN A 98 -23.15 0.17 4.46
CA ASN A 98 -23.78 -0.48 5.63
C ASN A 98 -22.85 -1.55 6.25
N GLY A 99 -21.53 -1.51 5.98
CA GLY A 99 -20.55 -2.51 6.43
C GLY A 99 -20.66 -3.89 5.76
N ASN A 100 -21.85 -4.25 5.25
CA ASN A 100 -22.17 -5.59 4.76
C ASN A 100 -22.27 -5.72 3.24
N LYS A 101 -22.02 -4.64 2.47
CA LYS A 101 -22.12 -4.72 1.01
C LYS A 101 -20.98 -4.00 0.33
N VAL A 102 -20.07 -4.79 -0.23
CA VAL A 102 -18.99 -4.33 -1.08
C VAL A 102 -19.50 -4.32 -2.52
N ILE A 103 -19.43 -3.17 -3.20
CA ILE A 103 -19.88 -3.03 -4.58
C ILE A 103 -18.65 -2.90 -5.47
N ILE A 104 -18.42 -3.88 -6.34
CA ILE A 104 -17.39 -3.76 -7.36
C ILE A 104 -17.82 -2.67 -8.34
N VAL A 105 -17.08 -1.56 -8.40
CA VAL A 105 -17.32 -0.49 -9.39
C VAL A 105 -16.04 -0.09 -10.07
N VAL A 106 -16.18 0.08 -11.38
CA VAL A 106 -15.09 0.29 -12.31
C VAL A 106 -14.50 1.71 -12.26
N LYS A 107 -15.16 2.67 -11.58
CA LYS A 107 -14.76 4.09 -11.60
C LYS A 107 -15.00 4.79 -10.25
N ALA A 108 -14.03 5.61 -9.85
CA ALA A 108 -14.15 6.50 -8.69
C ALA A 108 -15.22 7.56 -8.89
N GLU A 109 -15.94 7.90 -7.83
CA GLU A 109 -16.75 9.11 -7.73
C GLU A 109 -15.94 10.31 -7.25
N LYS A 110 -16.51 11.51 -7.40
CA LYS A 110 -15.82 12.79 -7.19
C LYS A 110 -15.23 12.94 -5.78
N ASP A 111 -15.83 12.28 -4.80
CA ASP A 111 -15.48 12.39 -3.37
C ASP A 111 -14.99 11.06 -2.78
N ASP A 112 -14.65 10.08 -3.62
CA ASP A 112 -14.09 8.82 -3.13
C ASP A 112 -12.62 9.01 -2.69
N ILE A 113 -12.28 8.44 -1.54
CA ILE A 113 -10.91 8.23 -1.08
C ILE A 113 -10.32 7.09 -1.88
N VAL A 114 -9.15 7.28 -2.48
CA VAL A 114 -8.47 6.25 -3.26
C VAL A 114 -7.40 5.59 -2.40
N LEU A 115 -7.62 4.33 -2.04
CA LEU A 115 -6.58 3.45 -1.52
C LEU A 115 -5.94 2.65 -2.65
N GLU A 116 -4.66 2.34 -2.53
CA GLU A 116 -4.00 1.41 -3.45
C GLU A 116 -3.38 0.27 -2.64
N SER A 117 -3.88 -0.95 -2.85
CA SER A 117 -3.38 -2.14 -2.18
C SER A 117 -3.02 -3.20 -3.22
N GLY A 118 -1.75 -3.63 -3.21
CA GLY A 118 -1.25 -4.66 -4.13
C GLY A 118 -1.37 -4.32 -5.63
N GLY A 119 -1.37 -3.02 -5.98
CA GLY A 119 -1.56 -2.50 -7.34
C GLY A 119 -3.02 -2.39 -7.79
N ILE A 120 -3.97 -2.58 -6.88
CA ILE A 120 -5.42 -2.43 -7.12
C ILE A 120 -5.86 -1.15 -6.43
N ARG A 121 -6.61 -0.31 -7.16
CA ARG A 121 -7.22 0.90 -6.59
C ARG A 121 -8.56 0.54 -5.96
N ILE A 122 -8.77 0.98 -4.72
CA ILE A 122 -10.00 0.81 -3.96
C ILE A 122 -10.52 2.22 -3.67
N PHE A 123 -11.77 2.47 -4.05
CA PHE A 123 -12.46 3.72 -3.89
C PHE A 123 -13.35 3.62 -2.64
N ILE A 124 -13.13 4.44 -1.65
CA ILE A 124 -13.91 4.43 -0.41
C ILE A 124 -14.74 5.70 -0.39
N GLU A 125 -16.05 5.56 -0.25
CA GLU A 125 -16.89 6.73 -0.10
C GLU A 125 -16.49 7.47 1.18
N LYS A 126 -16.22 8.79 1.10
CA LYS A 126 -15.66 9.57 2.21
C LYS A 126 -16.41 9.42 3.54
N LYS A 127 -17.74 9.31 3.50
CA LYS A 127 -18.56 9.11 4.71
C LYS A 127 -18.32 7.76 5.41
N SER A 128 -17.83 6.76 4.66
CA SER A 128 -17.53 5.42 5.16
C SER A 128 -16.13 5.30 5.77
N GLU A 129 -15.24 6.28 5.59
CA GLU A 129 -13.84 6.25 6.03
C GLU A 129 -13.71 5.91 7.53
N GLU A 130 -14.39 6.68 8.37
CA GLU A 130 -14.38 6.51 9.83
C GLU A 130 -14.86 5.12 10.25
N ASN A 131 -15.84 4.56 9.53
CA ASN A 131 -16.41 3.25 9.83
C ASN A 131 -15.57 2.07 9.34
N LEU A 132 -14.63 2.31 8.43
CA LEU A 132 -13.75 1.29 7.86
C LEU A 132 -12.37 1.30 8.51
N LYS A 133 -11.98 2.41 9.14
CA LYS A 133 -10.66 2.60 9.74
C LYS A 133 -10.31 1.45 10.70
N GLY A 134 -9.18 0.80 10.41
CA GLY A 134 -8.69 -0.34 11.20
C GLY A 134 -9.37 -1.68 10.88
N LYS A 135 -10.39 -1.71 10.01
CA LYS A 135 -11.02 -2.94 9.54
C LYS A 135 -10.25 -3.56 8.37
N ARG A 136 -10.64 -4.77 8.01
CA ARG A 136 -10.05 -5.54 6.93
C ARG A 136 -11.12 -6.06 5.98
N LEU A 137 -10.86 -5.97 4.69
CA LEU A 137 -11.65 -6.55 3.62
C LEU A 137 -11.24 -7.99 3.40
N HIS A 138 -12.20 -8.90 3.47
CA HIS A 138 -12.05 -10.32 3.22
C HIS A 138 -12.91 -10.76 2.04
N PHE A 139 -12.57 -11.92 1.48
CA PHE A 139 -13.38 -12.62 0.49
C PHE A 139 -13.61 -14.06 0.96
N LYS A 140 -14.86 -14.45 1.14
CA LYS A 140 -15.26 -15.80 1.57
C LYS A 140 -16.64 -16.13 1.00
N ASP A 141 -16.85 -17.39 0.66
CA ASP A 141 -18.15 -17.92 0.20
C ASP A 141 -18.74 -17.16 -1.00
N GLY A 142 -17.88 -16.58 -1.85
CA GLY A 142 -18.29 -15.87 -3.07
C GLY A 142 -18.60 -14.39 -2.88
N ASP A 143 -18.46 -13.85 -1.65
CA ASP A 143 -18.77 -12.46 -1.34
C ASP A 143 -17.61 -11.77 -0.61
N TYR A 144 -17.59 -10.44 -0.69
CA TYR A 144 -16.64 -9.58 0.00
C TYR A 144 -17.29 -8.98 1.25
N PHE A 145 -16.58 -8.98 2.37
CA PHE A 145 -17.06 -8.44 3.63
C PHE A 145 -15.94 -7.73 4.39
N VAL A 146 -16.31 -6.81 5.27
CA VAL A 146 -15.37 -6.04 6.07
C VAL A 146 -15.52 -6.41 7.55
N GLU A 147 -14.43 -6.82 8.19
CA GLU A 147 -14.35 -7.15 9.64
C GLU A 147 -13.29 -6.33 10.36
#